data_AF-A0AAW1CAJ2-F1
#
_entry.id   AF-A0AAW1CAJ2-F1
#
_cell.length_a   1.000
_cell.length_b   1.000
_cell.length_c   1.000
_cell.angle_alpha   90.00
_cell.angle_beta   90.00
_cell.angle_gamma   90.00
#
_symmetry.space_group_name_H-M   'P 1'
#
loop_
_entity.id
_entity.type
_entity.pdbx_description
1 polymer ?
#
loop_
_entity_poly.entity_id
_entity_poly.type
_entity_poly.pdbx_seq_one_letter_code
_entity_poly.pdbx_strand_id
1 'polypeptide(L)'
;MLLITSSHSDYCRLLCEYTLGKDFEDLFDIIITNALKPGFFSQTPNQRPFRTLENDEEQEALPILDKPGWYSQGNSTHLYELLKKMTGKVEPKVVYFGDSMHSDIFSAHHYCNWETVLILEELGGDDAVVHTESRSEPLEKKGKYEGRQPKALRSVSKQWGSFFADTISGKGKEEEILVNTWSCKSVHAYSTITIPSIEAIADLPLDYQFGRFSSNNSITTGYYPKPPKLLSCGERMTTK
;
A
#
# COMPACT_ATOMS: atom_id res chain seq x y z
N MET A 1 8.74 10.26 -9.29
CA MET A 1 8.20 9.27 -8.33
C MET A 1 9.14 8.08 -8.21
N LEU A 2 8.92 7.17 -7.25
CA LEU A 2 9.74 5.95 -7.06
C LEU A 2 8.88 4.71 -7.27
N LEU A 3 9.41 3.67 -7.92
CA LEU A 3 8.81 2.34 -7.99
C LEU A 3 9.74 1.32 -7.32
N ILE A 4 9.24 0.58 -6.34
CA ILE A 4 10.02 -0.45 -5.62
C ILE A 4 9.23 -1.76 -5.60
N THR A 5 9.72 -2.77 -6.35
CA THR A 5 9.08 -4.08 -6.46
C THR A 5 10.05 -5.22 -6.15
N SER A 6 9.55 -6.30 -5.57
CA SER A 6 10.30 -7.54 -5.37
C SER A 6 10.32 -8.43 -6.63
N SER A 7 9.60 -8.06 -7.69
CA SER A 7 9.61 -8.77 -8.97
C SER A 7 10.88 -8.51 -9.77
N HIS A 8 11.23 -9.45 -10.66
CA HIS A 8 12.28 -9.26 -11.67
C HIS A 8 11.92 -8.15 -12.68
N SER A 9 12.95 -7.59 -13.33
CA SER A 9 12.83 -6.45 -14.24
C SER A 9 12.00 -6.73 -15.48
N ASP A 10 12.15 -7.92 -16.07
CA ASP A 10 11.37 -8.39 -17.21
C ASP A 10 9.86 -8.43 -16.91
N TYR A 11 9.47 -8.97 -15.76
CA TYR A 11 8.08 -9.03 -15.32
C TYR A 11 7.53 -7.65 -14.96
N CYS A 12 8.35 -6.81 -14.32
CA CYS A 12 8.00 -5.43 -14.02
C CYS A 12 7.71 -4.66 -15.32
N ARG A 13 8.60 -4.77 -16.32
CA ARG A 13 8.44 -4.17 -17.64
C ARG A 13 7.15 -4.62 -18.30
N LEU A 14 6.92 -5.93 -18.40
CA LEU A 14 5.72 -6.49 -19.02
C LEU A 14 4.43 -5.93 -18.39
N LEU A 15 4.34 -5.93 -17.06
CA LEU A 15 3.15 -5.44 -16.37
C LEU A 15 2.98 -3.93 -16.53
N CYS A 16 4.04 -3.15 -16.34
CA CYS A 16 3.95 -1.70 -16.43
C CYS A 16 3.68 -1.23 -17.86
N GLU A 17 4.26 -1.87 -18.88
CA GLU A 17 3.94 -1.58 -20.27
C GLU A 17 2.46 -1.83 -20.58
N TYR A 18 1.90 -2.89 -20.02
CA TYR A 18 0.49 -3.23 -20.20
C TYR A 18 -0.45 -2.26 -19.46
N THR A 19 -0.10 -1.85 -18.23
CA THR A 19 -0.99 -1.03 -17.39
C THR A 19 -0.81 0.47 -17.56
N LEU A 20 0.43 0.94 -17.74
CA LEU A 20 0.80 2.36 -17.77
C LEU A 20 1.24 2.83 -19.16
N GLY A 21 1.61 1.92 -20.06
CA GLY A 21 2.09 2.23 -21.40
C GLY A 21 3.60 2.04 -21.58
N LYS A 22 4.08 2.12 -22.83
CA LYS A 22 5.48 1.81 -23.19
C LYS A 22 6.50 2.78 -22.61
N ASP A 23 6.06 3.99 -22.29
CA ASP A 23 6.81 5.10 -21.72
C ASP A 23 6.66 5.18 -20.19
N PHE A 24 6.22 4.11 -19.52
CA PHE A 24 6.02 4.11 -18.07
C PHE A 24 7.28 4.49 -17.28
N GLU A 25 8.47 4.24 -17.83
CA GLU A 25 9.74 4.61 -17.19
C GLU A 25 9.82 6.12 -16.92
N ASP A 26 9.21 6.95 -17.77
CA ASP A 26 9.20 8.42 -17.63
C ASP A 26 8.35 8.89 -16.43
N LEU A 27 7.49 8.03 -15.88
CA LEU A 27 6.69 8.32 -14.68
C LEU A 27 7.51 8.23 -13.39
N PHE A 28 8.65 7.53 -13.43
CA PHE A 28 9.46 7.21 -12.26
C PHE A 28 10.88 7.72 -12.41
N ASP A 29 11.36 8.53 -11.45
CA ASP A 29 12.75 8.95 -11.42
C ASP A 29 13.67 7.76 -11.11
N ILE A 30 13.19 6.83 -10.27
CA ILE A 30 13.94 5.65 -9.84
C ILE A 30 13.02 4.44 -9.86
N ILE A 31 13.48 3.36 -10.49
CA ILE A 31 12.83 2.06 -10.51
C ILE A 31 13.77 1.05 -9.86
N ILE A 32 13.27 0.32 -8.87
CA ILE A 32 14.02 -0.71 -8.15
C ILE A 32 13.26 -2.03 -8.27
N THR A 33 13.84 -2.98 -8.99
CA THR A 33 13.33 -4.34 -9.15
C THR A 33 14.13 -5.31 -8.29
N ASN A 34 13.59 -6.52 -8.07
CA ASN A 34 14.18 -7.54 -7.20
C ASN A 34 14.60 -6.98 -5.82
N ALA A 35 13.80 -6.06 -5.27
CA ALA A 35 14.11 -5.38 -4.01
C ALA A 35 14.23 -6.36 -2.83
N LEU A 36 13.55 -7.53 -2.92
CA LEU A 36 13.49 -8.56 -1.88
C LEU A 36 13.10 -7.98 -0.52
N LYS A 37 12.01 -7.22 -0.50
CA LYS A 37 11.39 -6.70 0.73
C LYS A 37 11.04 -7.88 1.67
N PRO A 38 11.25 -7.76 3.01
CA PRO A 38 11.65 -6.56 3.75
C PRO A 38 13.15 -6.26 3.74
N GLY A 39 13.97 -7.12 3.12
CA GLY A 39 15.43 -7.00 3.11
C GLY A 39 15.93 -5.67 2.57
N PHE A 40 15.24 -5.08 1.59
CA PHE A 40 15.52 -3.73 1.11
C PHE A 40 15.57 -2.68 2.23
N PHE A 41 14.66 -2.76 3.20
CA PHE A 41 14.56 -1.77 4.28
C PHE A 41 15.49 -2.09 5.45
N SER A 42 15.71 -3.38 5.73
CA SER A 42 16.38 -3.83 6.96
C SER A 42 17.86 -4.17 6.79
N GLN A 43 18.32 -4.49 5.58
CA GLN A 43 19.68 -4.95 5.34
C GLN A 43 20.63 -3.79 4.99
N THR A 44 21.89 -3.97 5.37
CA THR A 44 22.94 -2.97 5.17
C THR A 44 23.46 -2.97 3.72
N PRO A 45 24.08 -1.86 3.26
CA PRO A 45 24.72 -1.79 1.95
C PRO A 45 25.64 -2.95 1.58
N ASN A 46 26.41 -3.46 2.54
CA ASN A 46 27.35 -4.55 2.29
C ASN A 46 26.64 -5.89 2.05
N GLN A 47 25.42 -6.05 2.56
CA GLN A 47 24.61 -7.26 2.37
C GLN A 47 23.76 -7.17 1.10
N ARG A 48 23.30 -5.97 0.75
CA ARG A 48 22.49 -5.70 -0.46
C ARG A 48 22.99 -4.47 -1.22
N PRO A 49 24.02 -4.63 -2.05
CA PRO A 49 24.40 -3.57 -2.98
C PRO A 49 23.33 -3.42 -4.08
N PHE A 50 23.29 -2.24 -4.69
CA PHE A 50 22.52 -2.03 -5.91
C PHE A 50 23.23 -2.70 -7.08
N ARG A 51 22.48 -3.06 -8.13
CA ARG A 51 23.03 -3.56 -9.40
C ARG A 51 22.40 -2.82 -10.56
N THR A 52 23.17 -2.56 -11.61
CA THR A 52 22.60 -2.10 -12.90
C THR A 52 22.00 -3.26 -13.66
N LEU A 53 21.19 -2.94 -14.66
CA LEU A 53 20.55 -3.90 -15.54
C LEU A 53 21.01 -3.65 -16.98
N GLU A 54 21.35 -4.72 -17.69
CA GLU A 54 21.53 -4.73 -19.15
C GLU A 54 20.65 -5.84 -19.71
N ASN A 55 19.71 -5.51 -20.59
CA ASN A 55 18.71 -6.45 -21.12
C ASN A 55 17.98 -7.26 -20.03
N ASP A 56 17.57 -6.57 -18.95
CA ASP A 56 16.93 -7.15 -17.78
C ASP A 56 17.79 -8.16 -16.97
N GLU A 57 19.09 -8.27 -17.26
CA GLU A 57 20.04 -9.06 -16.48
C GLU A 57 20.88 -8.22 -15.52
N GLU A 58 21.04 -8.70 -14.28
CA GLU A 58 21.80 -8.03 -13.23
C GLU A 58 23.30 -8.02 -13.53
N GLN A 59 23.89 -6.84 -13.50
CA GLN A 59 25.32 -6.63 -13.68
C GLN A 59 26.06 -6.56 -12.34
N GLU A 60 27.29 -6.04 -12.36
CA GLU A 60 28.11 -5.88 -11.16
C GLU A 60 27.46 -5.00 -10.10
N ALA A 61 27.84 -5.26 -8.84
CA ALA A 61 27.39 -4.51 -7.70
C ALA A 61 27.92 -3.08 -7.73
N LEU A 62 27.03 -2.13 -7.55
CA LEU A 62 27.36 -0.72 -7.39
C LEU A 62 27.76 -0.44 -5.94
N PRO A 63 28.93 0.18 -5.71
CA PRO A 63 29.34 0.56 -4.37
C PRO A 63 28.48 1.72 -3.82
N ILE A 64 27.97 2.59 -4.68
CA ILE A 64 27.18 3.78 -4.34
C ILE A 64 26.08 3.97 -5.39
N LEU A 65 24.93 4.49 -4.94
CA LEU A 65 23.85 4.95 -5.82
C LEU A 65 23.94 6.49 -5.96
N ASP A 66 24.28 6.97 -7.14
CA ASP A 66 24.63 8.40 -7.36
C ASP A 66 23.69 9.15 -8.29
N LYS A 67 22.92 8.44 -9.12
CA LYS A 67 21.99 9.03 -10.08
C LYS A 67 20.64 8.29 -10.13
N PRO A 68 19.59 8.94 -10.63
CA PRO A 68 18.30 8.28 -10.90
C PRO A 68 18.43 7.24 -12.03
N GLY A 69 17.48 6.30 -12.08
CA GLY A 69 17.47 5.24 -13.09
C GLY A 69 16.85 3.93 -12.61
N TRP A 70 17.03 2.87 -13.41
CA TRP A 70 16.52 1.54 -13.12
C TRP A 70 17.63 0.64 -12.56
N TYR A 71 17.41 0.13 -11.35
CA TYR A 71 18.32 -0.74 -10.63
C TYR A 71 17.65 -2.03 -10.15
N SER A 72 18.48 -3.03 -9.85
CA SER A 72 18.08 -4.25 -9.16
C SER A 72 18.63 -4.31 -7.73
N GLN A 73 17.94 -5.02 -6.85
CA GLN A 73 18.31 -5.22 -5.44
C GLN A 73 18.39 -3.91 -4.63
N GLY A 74 19.53 -3.67 -3.96
CA GLY A 74 19.77 -2.47 -3.18
C GLY A 74 19.18 -2.46 -1.78
N ASN A 75 19.27 -1.27 -1.17
CA ASN A 75 18.91 -0.99 0.21
C ASN A 75 18.40 0.45 0.38
N SER A 76 17.63 0.67 1.43
CA SER A 76 17.02 1.96 1.77
C SER A 76 18.06 3.04 2.12
N THR A 77 19.21 2.69 2.70
CA THR A 77 20.26 3.64 3.10
C THR A 77 20.84 4.37 1.89
N HIS A 78 21.30 3.63 0.89
CA HIS A 78 21.82 4.18 -0.35
C HIS A 78 20.74 4.94 -1.15
N LEU A 79 19.49 4.44 -1.15
CA LEU A 79 18.38 5.18 -1.74
C LEU A 79 18.17 6.53 -1.03
N TYR A 80 18.19 6.55 0.30
CA TYR A 80 18.00 7.78 1.07
C TYR A 80 19.11 8.81 0.83
N GLU A 81 20.36 8.36 0.66
CA GLU A 81 21.48 9.22 0.26
C GLU A 81 21.27 9.83 -1.14
N LEU A 82 20.78 9.05 -2.11
CA LEU A 82 20.41 9.57 -3.42
C LEU A 82 19.27 10.61 -3.31
N LEU A 83 18.24 10.34 -2.51
CA LEU A 83 17.13 11.28 -2.29
C LEU A 83 17.60 12.61 -1.68
N LYS A 84 18.58 12.60 -0.77
CA LYS A 84 19.20 13.83 -0.25
C LYS A 84 19.86 14.65 -1.37
N LYS A 85 20.61 13.99 -2.25
CA LYS A 85 21.27 14.64 -3.39
C LYS A 85 20.26 15.22 -4.37
N MET A 86 19.24 14.44 -4.75
CA MET A 86 18.21 14.86 -5.71
C MET A 86 17.35 16.02 -5.21
N THR A 87 16.98 16.01 -3.92
CA THR A 87 16.09 17.02 -3.35
C THR A 87 16.83 18.25 -2.80
N GLY A 88 18.15 18.16 -2.60
CA GLY A 88 18.95 19.17 -1.91
C GLY A 88 18.58 19.35 -0.43
N LYS A 89 17.77 18.44 0.15
CA LYS A 89 17.33 18.51 1.54
C LYS A 89 18.19 17.60 2.41
N VAL A 90 18.52 18.08 3.61
CA VAL A 90 19.25 17.29 4.62
C VAL A 90 18.41 16.09 5.08
N GLU A 91 17.10 16.30 5.21
CA GLU A 91 16.12 15.31 5.64
C GLU A 91 14.93 15.29 4.66
N PRO A 92 15.05 14.58 3.53
CA PRO A 92 13.93 14.39 2.62
C PRO A 92 12.83 13.59 3.33
N LYS A 93 11.59 14.06 3.19
CA LYS A 93 10.40 13.33 3.63
C LYS A 93 10.00 12.34 2.56
N VAL A 94 9.69 11.11 2.96
CA VAL A 94 9.29 10.03 2.06
C VAL A 94 7.94 9.51 2.52
N VAL A 95 7.02 9.37 1.55
CA VAL A 95 5.75 8.66 1.72
C VAL A 95 5.83 7.39 0.88
N TYR A 96 5.62 6.23 1.50
CA TYR A 96 5.68 4.93 0.85
C TYR A 96 4.31 4.26 0.84
N PHE A 97 3.89 3.84 -0.34
CA PHE A 97 2.64 3.12 -0.57
C PHE A 97 2.94 1.63 -0.70
N GLY A 98 2.19 0.80 0.01
CA GLY A 98 2.33 -0.65 -0.06
C GLY A 98 1.06 -1.36 0.39
N ASP A 99 0.91 -2.60 -0.07
CA ASP A 99 -0.23 -3.47 0.22
C ASP A 99 0.09 -4.51 1.31
N SER A 100 1.38 -4.80 1.50
CA SER A 100 1.84 -5.79 2.48
C SER A 100 2.17 -5.16 3.83
N MET A 101 1.39 -5.51 4.86
CA MET A 101 1.66 -5.06 6.23
C MET A 101 3.07 -5.40 6.72
N HIS A 102 3.62 -6.57 6.35
CA HIS A 102 4.90 -7.03 6.84
C HIS A 102 6.07 -6.50 5.99
N SER A 103 6.05 -6.75 4.69
CA SER A 103 7.20 -6.43 3.83
C SER A 103 7.32 -4.94 3.53
N ASP A 104 6.20 -4.20 3.60
CA ASP A 104 6.12 -2.83 3.11
C ASP A 104 5.89 -1.88 4.28
N ILE A 105 4.71 -1.93 4.89
CA ILE A 105 4.28 -0.92 5.87
C ILE A 105 5.13 -0.99 7.15
N PHE A 106 5.18 -2.14 7.81
CA PHE A 106 6.00 -2.32 9.00
C PHE A 106 7.47 -2.00 8.72
N SER A 107 8.00 -2.48 7.59
CA SER A 107 9.42 -2.36 7.29
C SER A 107 9.85 -0.93 6.96
N ALA A 108 9.08 -0.21 6.14
CA ALA A 108 9.35 1.19 5.82
C ALA A 108 9.17 2.10 7.04
N HIS A 109 8.16 1.84 7.86
CA HIS A 109 7.95 2.58 9.11
C HIS A 109 9.08 2.32 10.11
N HIS A 110 9.37 1.05 10.40
CA HIS A 110 10.27 0.67 11.49
C HIS A 110 11.75 0.93 11.18
N TYR A 111 12.21 0.59 9.97
CA TYR A 111 13.63 0.70 9.61
C TYR A 111 14.00 2.05 9.00
N CYS A 112 13.05 2.76 8.39
CA CYS A 112 13.33 3.99 7.64
C CYS A 112 12.60 5.22 8.18
N ASN A 113 11.68 5.06 9.14
CA ASN A 113 10.84 6.14 9.66
C ASN A 113 10.12 6.92 8.55
N TRP A 114 9.71 6.22 7.49
CA TRP A 114 8.94 6.80 6.40
C TRP A 114 7.47 6.90 6.77
N GLU A 115 6.78 7.88 6.18
CA GLU A 115 5.32 7.93 6.23
C GLU A 115 4.76 6.81 5.35
N THR A 116 3.78 6.07 5.82
CA THR A 116 3.31 4.85 5.16
C THR A 116 1.83 4.92 4.86
N VAL A 117 1.46 4.57 3.64
CA VAL A 117 0.07 4.46 3.19
C VAL A 117 -0.19 3.01 2.85
N LEU A 118 -1.05 2.37 3.66
CA LEU A 118 -1.49 1.01 3.39
C LEU A 118 -2.60 1.02 2.33
N ILE A 119 -2.39 0.27 1.27
CA ILE A 119 -3.43 -0.07 0.29
C ILE A 119 -4.10 -1.36 0.79
N LEU A 120 -5.36 -1.27 1.22
CA LEU A 120 -6.12 -2.37 1.81
C LEU A 120 -7.44 -2.57 1.05
N GLU A 121 -7.46 -3.51 0.12
CA GLU A 121 -8.61 -3.75 -0.76
C GLU A 121 -9.89 -4.12 0.01
N GLU A 122 -9.77 -4.73 1.19
CA GLU A 122 -10.90 -5.09 2.05
C GLU A 122 -11.69 -3.87 2.54
N LEU A 123 -11.09 -2.67 2.48
CA LEU A 123 -11.77 -1.42 2.76
C LEU A 123 -12.81 -1.06 1.67
N GLY A 124 -12.60 -1.50 0.42
CA GLY A 124 -13.50 -1.24 -0.72
C GLY A 124 -14.68 -2.20 -0.80
N GLY A 125 -14.70 -3.27 0.01
CA GLY A 125 -15.73 -4.32 -0.04
C GLY A 125 -17.16 -3.89 0.31
N ASP A 126 -17.33 -2.67 0.82
CA ASP A 126 -18.62 -2.12 1.25
C ASP A 126 -19.36 -1.31 0.17
N ASP A 127 -18.72 -0.96 -0.96
CA ASP A 127 -19.26 -0.04 -1.98
C ASP A 127 -20.06 -0.72 -3.12
N ALA A 128 -20.41 -2.00 -2.96
CA ALA A 128 -21.20 -2.76 -3.94
C ALA A 128 -22.65 -2.25 -4.16
N VAL A 129 -23.04 -1.11 -3.59
CA VAL A 129 -24.41 -0.58 -3.65
C VAL A 129 -24.52 0.74 -4.46
N VAL A 130 -23.43 1.39 -4.87
CA VAL A 130 -23.54 2.80 -5.34
C VAL A 130 -23.24 3.05 -6.85
N HIS A 131 -22.62 2.14 -7.60
CA HIS A 131 -22.18 2.46 -8.98
C HIS A 131 -22.89 1.78 -10.16
N THR A 132 -24.02 1.10 -9.98
CA THR A 132 -24.70 0.39 -11.09
C THR A 132 -25.89 1.06 -11.79
N GLU A 133 -26.17 2.36 -11.58
CA GLU A 133 -27.36 2.98 -12.23
C GLU A 133 -27.12 4.23 -13.08
N SER A 134 -25.89 4.63 -13.43
CA SER A 134 -25.74 5.78 -14.34
C SER A 134 -24.50 5.76 -15.24
N ARG A 135 -24.55 4.93 -16.30
CA ARG A 135 -24.09 5.32 -17.66
C ARG A 135 -24.37 4.18 -18.64
N SER A 136 -25.49 4.31 -19.34
CA SER A 136 -25.79 3.55 -20.55
C SER A 136 -25.00 4.15 -21.72
N GLU A 137 -23.91 3.51 -22.13
CA GLU A 137 -23.27 3.72 -23.43
C GLU A 137 -23.41 2.46 -24.32
N PRO A 138 -23.35 2.60 -25.67
CA PRO A 138 -23.95 1.65 -26.59
C PRO A 138 -23.20 0.32 -26.71
N LEU A 139 -23.97 -0.73 -27.01
CA LEU A 139 -23.52 -2.11 -27.20
C LEU A 139 -22.64 -2.25 -28.44
N GLU A 140 -21.31 -2.18 -28.28
CA GLU A 140 -20.38 -2.74 -29.25
C GLU A 140 -19.87 -4.12 -28.82
N LYS A 141 -19.61 -4.97 -29.81
CA LYS A 141 -19.44 -6.43 -29.73
C LYS A 141 -18.41 -6.86 -28.68
N LYS A 142 -18.90 -7.29 -27.52
CA LYS A 142 -18.10 -7.88 -26.44
C LYS A 142 -17.44 -9.19 -26.88
N GLY A 143 -16.11 -9.27 -26.79
CA GLY A 143 -15.37 -10.52 -26.82
C GLY A 143 -15.72 -11.38 -25.59
N LYS A 144 -15.64 -12.71 -25.72
CA LYS A 144 -16.02 -13.70 -24.68
C LYS A 144 -15.24 -13.60 -23.35
N TYR A 145 -14.33 -12.65 -23.20
CA TYR A 145 -13.48 -12.46 -22.02
C TYR A 145 -13.80 -11.20 -21.20
N GLU A 146 -14.66 -10.29 -21.67
CA GLU A 146 -15.10 -9.11 -20.92
C GLU A 146 -16.42 -9.38 -20.20
N GLY A 147 -16.37 -10.22 -19.16
CA GLY A 147 -17.58 -10.72 -18.50
C GLY A 147 -17.48 -11.00 -17.00
N ARG A 148 -16.42 -10.58 -16.32
CA ARG A 148 -16.41 -10.54 -14.85
C ARG A 148 -16.15 -9.13 -14.39
N GLN A 149 -17.23 -8.43 -14.06
CA GLN A 149 -17.16 -7.40 -13.02
C GLN A 149 -16.54 -8.07 -11.79
N PRO A 150 -15.48 -7.52 -11.18
CA PRO A 150 -14.93 -8.05 -9.95
C PRO A 150 -16.10 -8.18 -8.96
N LYS A 151 -16.34 -9.40 -8.46
CA LYS A 151 -17.29 -9.55 -7.36
C LYS A 151 -16.75 -8.69 -6.23
N ALA A 152 -17.51 -7.70 -5.80
CA ALA A 152 -17.15 -6.89 -4.65
C ALA A 152 -16.68 -7.83 -3.52
N LEU A 153 -15.44 -7.62 -3.07
CA LEU A 153 -14.87 -8.36 -1.96
C LEU A 153 -15.82 -8.20 -0.79
N ARG A 154 -16.19 -9.30 -0.14
CA ARG A 154 -17.02 -9.17 1.06
C ARG A 154 -16.14 -8.60 2.15
N SER A 155 -16.58 -7.52 2.80
CA SER A 155 -15.92 -6.96 3.99
C SER A 155 -15.83 -7.97 5.16
N VAL A 156 -16.63 -9.03 5.12
CA VAL A 156 -16.65 -10.12 6.12
C VAL A 156 -16.61 -11.49 5.44
N SER A 157 -15.61 -12.29 5.80
CA SER A 157 -15.48 -13.69 5.41
C SER A 157 -16.46 -14.57 6.16
N LYS A 158 -17.08 -15.53 5.46
CA LYS A 158 -17.95 -16.54 6.10
C LYS A 158 -17.20 -17.50 7.00
N GLN A 159 -15.92 -17.74 6.71
CA GLN A 159 -15.09 -18.71 7.41
C GLN A 159 -14.25 -18.05 8.51
N TRP A 160 -13.72 -16.86 8.23
CA TRP A 160 -12.72 -16.20 9.08
C TRP A 160 -13.22 -14.91 9.73
N GLY A 161 -14.46 -14.51 9.49
CA GLY A 161 -15.01 -13.28 10.02
C GLY A 161 -14.45 -12.03 9.37
N SER A 162 -14.43 -10.92 10.12
CA SER A 162 -13.99 -9.62 9.64
C SER A 162 -12.48 -9.46 9.80
N PHE A 163 -11.85 -8.77 8.85
CA PHE A 163 -10.44 -8.40 8.95
C PHE A 163 -10.18 -7.43 10.11
N PHE A 164 -11.16 -6.63 10.50
CA PHE A 164 -10.98 -5.49 11.40
C PHE A 164 -11.33 -5.78 12.87
N ALA A 165 -12.39 -6.56 13.11
CA ALA A 165 -12.89 -6.83 14.45
C ALA A 165 -13.40 -8.26 14.58
N ASP A 166 -13.26 -8.82 15.76
CA ASP A 166 -13.74 -10.14 16.14
C ASP A 166 -14.65 -10.02 17.38
N THR A 167 -15.51 -11.01 17.59
CA THR A 167 -16.45 -11.04 18.72
C THR A 167 -16.12 -12.20 19.63
N ILE A 168 -15.78 -11.89 20.88
CA ILE A 168 -15.48 -12.92 21.88
C ILE A 168 -16.70 -13.04 22.82
N SER A 169 -17.32 -14.23 22.82
CA SER A 169 -18.34 -14.57 23.82
C SER A 169 -17.65 -14.93 25.13
N GLY A 170 -18.02 -14.24 26.21
CA GLY A 170 -17.64 -14.65 27.57
C GLY A 170 -18.22 -16.04 27.91
N LYS A 171 -17.57 -16.79 28.81
CA LYS A 171 -18.14 -18.02 29.37
C LYS A 171 -19.31 -17.66 30.29
N GLY A 172 -20.51 -17.54 29.74
CA GLY A 172 -21.73 -17.22 30.49
C GLY A 172 -22.71 -16.39 29.66
N LYS A 173 -23.91 -16.13 30.19
CA LYS A 173 -24.92 -15.23 29.59
C LYS A 173 -24.47 -13.75 29.71
N GLU A 174 -23.28 -13.41 29.23
CA GLU A 174 -22.73 -12.06 29.24
C GLU A 174 -22.46 -11.58 27.82
N GLU A 175 -22.59 -10.27 27.65
CA GLU A 175 -22.60 -9.52 26.39
C GLU A 175 -21.40 -9.83 25.49
N GLU A 176 -21.64 -9.92 24.19
CA GLU A 176 -20.62 -10.12 23.17
C GLU A 176 -19.64 -8.93 23.15
N ILE A 177 -18.36 -9.17 23.45
CA ILE A 177 -17.34 -8.11 23.44
C ILE A 177 -16.70 -8.06 22.06
N LEU A 178 -16.84 -6.91 21.40
CA LEU A 178 -16.15 -6.59 20.16
C LEU A 178 -14.68 -6.24 20.45
N VAL A 179 -13.75 -6.97 19.83
CA VAL A 179 -12.32 -6.73 19.96
C VAL A 179 -11.68 -6.48 18.61
N ASN A 180 -10.71 -5.57 18.55
CA ASN A 180 -9.96 -5.34 17.32
C ASN A 180 -9.03 -6.52 17.04
N THR A 181 -9.02 -6.98 15.79
CA THR A 181 -8.12 -8.04 15.33
C THR A 181 -6.66 -7.59 15.44
N TRP A 182 -5.76 -8.56 15.38
CA TRP A 182 -4.32 -8.27 15.26
C TRP A 182 -4.04 -7.41 14.01
N SER A 183 -4.69 -7.70 12.89
CA SER A 183 -4.51 -6.95 11.65
C SER A 183 -4.91 -5.48 11.81
N CYS A 184 -6.07 -5.19 12.41
CA CYS A 184 -6.50 -3.82 12.70
C CYS A 184 -5.48 -3.11 13.60
N LYS A 185 -5.03 -3.74 14.69
CA LYS A 185 -4.01 -3.14 15.57
C LYS A 185 -2.71 -2.84 14.82
N SER A 186 -2.26 -3.74 13.94
CA SER A 186 -1.07 -3.54 13.12
C SER A 186 -1.24 -2.39 12.13
N VAL A 187 -2.39 -2.27 11.46
CA VAL A 187 -2.68 -1.13 10.57
C VAL A 187 -2.51 0.18 11.32
N HIS A 188 -3.08 0.28 12.52
CA HIS A 188 -3.05 1.52 13.31
C HIS A 188 -1.69 1.85 13.89
N ALA A 189 -0.89 0.83 14.19
CA ALA A 189 0.43 1.01 14.77
C ALA A 189 1.45 1.48 13.73
N TYR A 190 1.35 1.00 12.49
CA TYR A 190 2.42 1.15 11.49
C TYR A 190 2.05 1.95 10.24
N SER A 191 0.76 2.22 10.00
CA SER A 191 0.31 3.01 8.86
C SER A 191 0.00 4.45 9.29
N THR A 192 0.30 5.41 8.42
CA THR A 192 -0.14 6.80 8.61
C THR A 192 -1.62 6.96 8.25
N ILE A 193 -2.00 6.40 7.08
CA ILE A 193 -3.37 6.28 6.60
C ILE A 193 -3.57 4.95 5.88
N THR A 194 -4.82 4.59 5.65
CA THR A 194 -5.22 3.42 4.86
C THR A 194 -6.24 3.80 3.81
N ILE A 195 -6.04 3.31 2.59
CA ILE A 195 -6.88 3.56 1.42
C ILE A 195 -7.24 2.24 0.72
N PRO A 196 -8.38 2.12 0.01
CA PRO A 196 -8.73 0.89 -0.69
C PRO A 196 -7.91 0.67 -1.97
N SER A 197 -7.53 1.76 -2.63
CA SER A 197 -6.75 1.75 -3.87
C SER A 197 -6.11 3.14 -4.11
N ILE A 198 -5.17 3.24 -5.05
CA ILE A 198 -4.52 4.51 -5.39
C ILE A 198 -5.52 5.46 -6.07
N GLU A 199 -6.43 4.92 -6.88
CA GLU A 199 -7.47 5.67 -7.59
C GLU A 199 -8.38 6.43 -6.63
N ALA A 200 -8.61 5.90 -5.42
CA ALA A 200 -9.46 6.54 -4.41
C ALA A 200 -8.95 7.93 -3.98
N ILE A 201 -7.65 8.22 -4.15
CA ILE A 201 -7.04 9.49 -3.81
C ILE A 201 -6.55 10.28 -5.03
N ALA A 202 -6.65 9.73 -6.24
CA ALA A 202 -6.08 10.33 -7.44
C ALA A 202 -6.76 11.66 -7.82
N ASP A 203 -8.07 11.79 -7.57
CA ASP A 203 -8.87 12.97 -7.88
C ASP A 203 -8.87 14.04 -6.77
N LEU A 204 -8.14 13.81 -5.68
CA LEU A 204 -8.09 14.74 -4.57
C LEU A 204 -7.18 15.95 -4.87
N PRO A 205 -7.48 17.13 -4.32
CA PRO A 205 -6.57 18.27 -4.36
C PRO A 205 -5.19 17.94 -3.78
N LEU A 206 -4.14 18.53 -4.35
CA LEU A 206 -2.75 18.31 -3.90
C LEU A 206 -2.51 18.75 -2.44
N ASP A 207 -3.31 19.67 -1.94
CA ASP A 207 -3.27 20.19 -0.57
C ASP A 207 -4.30 19.53 0.36
N TYR A 208 -4.94 18.45 -0.08
CA TYR A 208 -5.87 17.69 0.75
C TYR A 208 -5.19 17.15 2.01
N GLN A 209 -5.83 17.38 3.16
CA GLN A 209 -5.33 16.96 4.46
C GLN A 209 -6.07 15.71 4.94
N PHE A 210 -5.34 14.61 5.07
CA PHE A 210 -5.88 13.36 5.60
C PHE A 210 -5.91 13.37 7.13
N GLY A 211 -6.98 12.79 7.69
CA GLY A 211 -6.95 12.32 9.07
C GLY A 211 -5.91 11.21 9.22
N ARG A 212 -5.07 11.27 10.25
CA ARG A 212 -3.98 10.31 10.49
C ARG A 212 -4.31 9.40 11.66
N PHE A 213 -3.83 8.16 11.59
CA PHE A 213 -3.76 7.32 12.78
C PHE A 213 -2.85 7.99 13.82
N SER A 214 -3.30 8.01 15.07
CA SER A 214 -2.57 8.57 16.20
C SER A 214 -3.11 7.94 17.47
N SER A 215 -2.27 7.87 18.51
CA SER A 215 -2.69 7.47 19.86
C SER A 215 -3.76 8.38 20.45
N ASN A 216 -3.85 9.63 19.97
CA ASN A 216 -4.72 10.66 20.54
C ASN A 216 -6.05 10.82 19.80
N ASN A 217 -6.18 10.23 18.60
CA ASN A 217 -7.36 10.35 17.75
C ASN A 217 -8.24 9.11 17.86
N SER A 218 -9.48 9.21 17.37
CA SER A 218 -10.32 8.02 17.16
C SER A 218 -9.57 7.01 16.30
N ILE A 219 -9.75 5.74 16.65
CA ILE A 219 -9.27 4.59 15.92
C ILE A 219 -9.66 4.72 14.43
N THR A 220 -10.83 5.29 14.11
CA THR A 220 -11.35 5.38 12.75
C THR A 220 -10.72 6.48 11.87
N THR A 221 -9.94 7.40 12.45
CA THR A 221 -9.53 8.65 11.77
C THR A 221 -8.61 8.45 10.56
N GLY A 222 -7.77 7.40 10.58
CA GLY A 222 -6.78 7.14 9.52
C GLY A 222 -7.33 6.37 8.32
N TYR A 223 -8.61 5.98 8.33
CA TYR A 223 -9.24 5.28 7.22
C TYR A 223 -9.85 6.26 6.23
N TYR A 224 -9.50 6.12 4.96
CA TYR A 224 -10.05 6.90 3.87
C TYR A 224 -10.56 5.97 2.75
N PRO A 225 -11.72 6.23 2.12
CA PRO A 225 -12.60 7.38 2.32
C PRO A 225 -13.49 7.28 3.56
N LYS A 226 -13.71 6.07 4.09
CA LYS A 226 -14.57 5.82 5.25
C LYS A 226 -13.97 4.70 6.10
N PRO A 227 -14.19 4.71 7.42
CA PRO A 227 -13.79 3.60 8.27
C PRO A 227 -14.66 2.35 8.08
N PRO A 228 -14.12 1.15 8.40
CA PRO A 228 -14.90 -0.08 8.41
C PRO A 228 -16.12 0.00 9.33
N LYS A 229 -17.29 -0.43 8.84
CA LYS A 229 -18.57 -0.33 9.58
C LYS A 229 -18.54 -0.95 10.97
N LEU A 230 -17.85 -2.09 11.14
CA LEU A 230 -17.73 -2.75 12.45
C LEU A 230 -17.02 -1.86 13.48
N LEU A 231 -16.02 -1.09 13.06
CA LEU A 231 -15.30 -0.17 13.94
C LEU A 231 -16.17 1.05 14.29
N SER A 232 -16.95 1.56 13.31
CA SER A 232 -17.88 2.67 13.56
C SER A 232 -19.09 2.30 14.43
N CYS A 233 -19.46 1.02 14.50
CA CYS A 233 -20.55 0.54 15.36
C CYS A 233 -20.09 0.38 16.81
N GLY A 234 -18.85 -0.09 17.02
CA GLY A 234 -18.25 -0.27 18.36
C GLY A 234 -18.10 1.04 19.14
N GLU A 235 -17.76 2.16 18.47
CA GLU A 235 -17.64 3.47 19.13
C GLU A 235 -18.97 4.00 19.71
N ARG A 236 -20.12 3.56 19.17
CA ARG A 236 -21.44 3.95 19.72
C ARG A 236 -21.80 3.18 20.99
N MET A 237 -21.13 2.06 21.29
CA MET A 237 -21.41 1.25 22.46
C MET A 237 -20.57 1.63 23.68
N THR A 238 -19.43 2.30 23.51
CA THR A 238 -18.53 2.70 24.61
C THR A 238 -18.82 4.08 25.21
N THR A 239 -19.86 4.77 24.73
CA THR A 239 -20.23 6.15 25.17
C THR A 239 -21.48 6.20 26.06
N LYS A 240 -21.73 5.18 26.89
CA LYS A 240 -22.75 5.23 27.95
C LYS A 240 -22.18 4.95 29.33
#